data_AF-A0A136IVQ0-F1
#
_entry.id   AF-A0A136IVQ0-F1
#
_cell.length_a   1.000
_cell.length_b   1.000
_cell.length_c   1.000
_cell.angle_alpha   90.00
_cell.angle_beta   90.00
_cell.angle_gamma   90.00
#
_symmetry.space_group_name_H-M   'P 1'
#
loop_
_entity.id
_entity.type
_entity.pdbx_description
1 polymer ?
#
loop_
_entity_poly.entity_id
_entity_poly.type
_entity_poly.pdbx_seq_one_letter_code
_entity_poly.pdbx_strand_id
1 'polypeptide(L)'
;MLLTARNEEGGYIAKASHELAQIPPSAFSIAIHITVYVLSILSTILICLRVYARSYLVGRSVTQMGWDDYLAIAGYLPFVPSCVFAIIGVQYGLGAWDSQIPEGQLHLYQARTKENMVYFELIYFGASLLTKFSMALMILRLSNEKKYSYTIWGSLVMMGVVATGCLGVMFGNCQPFQATWNEKLGYCRWPNSQGWVNLSYFGAAGLAVVDWTCAITPFFILQGLQMPPRKKLSVQLILGLGLIGSVAGVVRIPFFMYYDTAAHPDNTLYYFGHTIIWTIIEAGLGIMACSLPPLRALFSRIYHGSSAKSGAQNSVSGRQGGVSHSSFPWTSTKTFS
;
A
#
# COMPACT_ATOMS: atom_id res chain seq x y z
N MET A 1 -30.76 18.11 -30.96
CA MET A 1 -31.69 16.97 -30.88
C MET A 1 -30.96 15.66 -30.59
N LEU A 2 -29.96 15.25 -31.38
CA LEU A 2 -29.20 14.02 -31.11
C LEU A 2 -28.37 14.07 -29.81
N LEU A 3 -27.70 15.19 -29.52
CA LEU A 3 -26.91 15.35 -28.28
C LEU A 3 -27.80 15.41 -27.02
N THR A 4 -28.97 16.05 -27.13
CA THR A 4 -29.94 16.14 -26.04
C THR A 4 -30.54 14.76 -25.73
N ALA A 5 -30.93 13.99 -26.74
CA ALA A 5 -31.42 12.62 -26.56
C ALA A 5 -30.35 11.70 -25.95
N ARG A 6 -29.09 11.82 -26.38
CA ARG A 6 -27.98 11.04 -25.82
C ARG A 6 -27.72 11.35 -24.33
N ASN A 7 -27.81 12.62 -23.95
CA ASN A 7 -27.65 13.03 -22.55
C ASN A 7 -28.82 12.57 -21.67
N GLU A 8 -30.05 12.56 -22.20
CA GLU A 8 -31.23 12.02 -21.51
C GLU A 8 -31.11 10.51 -21.29
N GLU A 9 -30.66 9.75 -22.29
CA GLU A 9 -30.36 8.32 -22.14
C GLU A 9 -29.27 8.08 -21.09
N GLY A 10 -28.20 8.90 -21.09
CA GLY A 10 -27.15 8.83 -20.08
C GLY A 10 -27.69 9.09 -18.67
N GLY A 11 -28.56 10.08 -18.50
CA GLY A 11 -29.21 10.38 -17.22
C GLY A 11 -30.13 9.27 -16.72
N TYR A 12 -30.85 8.61 -17.65
CA TYR A 12 -31.65 7.44 -17.34
C TYR A 12 -30.79 6.26 -16.87
N ILE A 13 -29.72 5.94 -17.61
CA ILE A 13 -28.77 4.87 -17.24
C ILE A 13 -28.19 5.11 -15.85
N ALA A 14 -27.79 6.35 -15.54
CA ALA A 14 -27.27 6.70 -14.23
C ALA A 14 -28.28 6.37 -13.12
N LYS A 15 -29.52 6.84 -13.24
CA LYS A 15 -30.59 6.58 -12.25
C LYS A 15 -30.92 5.09 -12.12
N ALA A 16 -31.17 4.43 -13.25
CA ALA A 16 -31.51 3.01 -13.28
C ALA A 16 -30.39 2.13 -12.72
N SER A 17 -29.12 2.50 -12.94
CA SER A 17 -27.97 1.77 -12.43
C SER A 17 -27.86 1.78 -10.88
N HIS A 18 -28.38 2.82 -10.23
CA HIS A 18 -28.42 2.91 -8.76
C HIS A 18 -29.55 2.09 -8.13
N GLU A 19 -30.58 1.76 -8.91
CA GLU A 19 -31.75 0.98 -8.46
C GLU A 19 -31.60 -0.52 -8.75
N LEU A 20 -30.47 -0.96 -9.31
CA LEU A 20 -30.21 -2.36 -9.64
C LEU A 20 -30.19 -3.25 -8.40
N ALA A 21 -30.77 -4.44 -8.55
CA ALA A 21 -30.62 -5.52 -7.58
C ALA A 21 -29.19 -6.07 -7.61
N GLN A 22 -28.76 -6.65 -6.49
CA GLN A 22 -27.46 -7.30 -6.40
C GLN A 22 -27.49 -8.65 -7.13
N ILE A 23 -26.39 -8.99 -7.81
CA ILE A 23 -26.22 -10.28 -8.50
C ILE A 23 -25.55 -11.28 -7.53
N PRO A 24 -25.96 -12.57 -7.51
CA PRO A 24 -25.23 -13.58 -6.76
C PRO A 24 -23.76 -13.65 -7.21
N PRO A 25 -22.80 -13.70 -6.26
CA PRO A 25 -21.39 -13.66 -6.61
C PRO A 25 -20.96 -14.94 -7.33
N SER A 26 -20.25 -14.77 -8.45
CA SER A 26 -19.58 -15.87 -9.15
C SER A 26 -18.43 -16.46 -8.32
N ALA A 27 -17.90 -17.63 -8.70
CA ALA A 27 -16.74 -18.23 -8.01
C ALA A 27 -15.52 -17.28 -7.96
N PHE A 28 -15.28 -16.51 -9.04
CA PHE A 28 -14.20 -15.53 -9.07
C PHE A 28 -14.50 -14.29 -8.22
N SER A 29 -15.74 -13.81 -8.27
CA SER A 29 -16.24 -12.74 -7.38
C SER A 29 -16.06 -13.08 -5.89
N ILE A 30 -16.30 -14.34 -5.50
CA ILE A 30 -16.04 -14.83 -4.14
C ILE A 30 -14.56 -14.75 -3.79
N ALA A 31 -13.67 -15.15 -4.71
CA ALA A 31 -12.23 -15.05 -4.51
C ALA A 31 -11.79 -13.60 -4.26
N ILE A 32 -12.33 -12.63 -5.03
CA ILE A 32 -12.08 -11.20 -4.82
C ILE A 32 -12.49 -10.79 -3.40
N HIS A 33 -13.71 -11.12 -2.95
CA HIS A 33 -14.16 -10.83 -1.58
C HIS A 33 -13.22 -11.39 -0.51
N ILE A 34 -12.85 -12.66 -0.63
CA ILE A 34 -11.95 -13.31 0.33
C ILE A 34 -10.61 -12.56 0.38
N THR A 35 -10.03 -12.24 -0.76
CA THR A 35 -8.76 -11.49 -0.84
C THR A 35 -8.90 -10.10 -0.20
N VAL A 36 -9.98 -9.37 -0.47
CA VAL A 36 -10.23 -8.04 0.13
C VAL A 36 -10.33 -8.15 1.66
N TYR A 37 -11.12 -9.09 2.19
CA TYR A 37 -11.28 -9.25 3.63
C TYR A 37 -9.98 -9.65 4.31
N VAL A 38 -9.26 -10.64 3.78
CA VAL A 38 -8.01 -11.12 4.38
C VAL A 38 -6.96 -10.01 4.40
N LEU A 39 -6.75 -9.33 3.27
CA LEU A 39 -5.71 -8.29 3.19
C LEU A 39 -6.07 -7.02 3.97
N SER A 40 -7.35 -6.63 4.00
CA SER A 40 -7.79 -5.49 4.81
C SER A 40 -7.60 -5.76 6.31
N ILE A 41 -8.00 -6.93 6.80
CA ILE A 41 -7.83 -7.33 8.21
C ILE A 41 -6.34 -7.39 8.57
N LEU A 42 -5.51 -8.07 7.78
CA LEU A 42 -4.07 -8.18 8.03
C LEU A 42 -3.38 -6.80 8.01
N SER A 43 -3.72 -5.95 7.05
CA SER A 43 -3.17 -4.59 6.97
C SER A 43 -3.58 -3.74 8.18
N THR A 44 -4.82 -3.87 8.64
CA THR A 44 -5.33 -3.18 9.83
C THR A 44 -4.53 -3.59 11.06
N ILE A 45 -4.38 -4.91 11.27
CA ILE A 45 -3.63 -5.46 12.42
C ILE A 45 -2.19 -4.94 12.42
N LEU A 46 -1.52 -4.97 11.26
CA LEU A 46 -0.12 -4.56 11.16
C LEU A 46 0.09 -3.06 11.35
N ILE A 47 -0.82 -2.22 10.86
CA ILE A 47 -0.78 -0.77 11.10
C ILE A 47 -1.06 -0.45 12.58
N CYS A 48 -2.06 -1.08 13.19
CA CYS A 48 -2.32 -0.94 14.62
C CYS A 48 -1.10 -1.37 15.45
N LEU A 49 -0.49 -2.50 15.10
CA LEU A 49 0.69 -3.00 15.78
C LEU A 49 1.90 -2.08 15.54
N ARG A 50 2.05 -1.46 14.36
CA ARG A 50 3.09 -0.46 14.07
C ARG A 50 2.95 0.75 15.00
N VAL A 51 1.74 1.30 15.11
CA VAL A 51 1.45 2.44 15.99
C VAL A 51 1.70 2.07 17.45
N TYR A 52 1.26 0.89 17.88
CA TYR A 52 1.53 0.35 19.21
C TYR A 52 3.04 0.17 19.49
N ALA A 53 3.77 -0.42 18.54
CA ALA A 53 5.21 -0.63 18.66
C ALA A 53 5.94 0.69 18.85
N ARG A 54 5.60 1.70 18.04
CA ARG A 54 6.22 3.03 18.13
C ARG A 54 5.86 3.76 19.42
N SER A 55 4.60 3.73 19.86
CA SER A 55 4.18 4.38 21.10
C SER A 55 4.82 3.72 22.34
N TYR A 56 4.99 2.40 22.33
CA TYR A 56 5.65 1.65 23.39
C TYR A 56 7.18 1.82 23.40
N LEU A 57 7.84 1.77 22.24
CA LEU A 57 9.30 1.86 22.13
C LEU A 57 9.87 3.24 22.45
N VAL A 58 9.14 4.30 22.12
CA VAL A 58 9.61 5.69 22.21
C VAL A 58 9.32 6.31 23.59
N GLY A 59 8.51 5.67 24.44
CA GLY A 59 8.22 6.18 25.77
C GLY A 59 7.51 7.54 25.73
N ARG A 60 6.21 7.52 25.38
CA ARG A 60 5.24 8.63 25.53
C ARG A 60 5.56 9.97 24.81
N SER A 61 6.73 10.15 24.19
CA SER A 61 7.05 11.37 23.44
C SER A 61 6.60 11.26 22.00
N VAL A 62 5.41 11.81 21.72
CA VAL A 62 4.82 11.94 20.36
C VAL A 62 5.76 12.69 19.40
N THR A 63 6.69 13.49 19.92
CA THR A 63 7.64 14.31 19.15
C THR A 63 8.74 13.55 18.41
N GLN A 64 8.87 12.22 18.59
CA GLN A 64 9.79 11.39 17.78
C GLN A 64 9.08 10.45 16.79
N MET A 65 7.76 10.61 16.57
CA MET A 65 7.10 9.94 15.45
C MET A 65 7.67 10.50 14.15
N GLY A 66 8.24 9.60 13.35
CA GLY A 66 8.79 9.99 12.08
C GLY A 66 7.69 10.34 11.09
N TRP A 67 7.97 11.27 10.17
CA TRP A 67 7.17 11.49 8.96
C TRP A 67 6.79 10.20 8.20
N ASP A 68 7.58 9.13 8.27
CA ASP A 68 7.24 7.83 7.69
C ASP A 68 6.00 7.19 8.34
N ASP A 69 5.83 7.31 9.66
CA ASP A 69 4.70 6.72 10.38
C ASP A 69 3.39 7.46 10.04
N TYR A 70 3.44 8.80 9.93
CA TYR A 70 2.29 9.59 9.49
C TYR A 70 1.89 9.26 8.05
N LEU A 71 2.86 9.11 7.14
CA LEU A 71 2.57 8.75 5.75
C LEU A 71 2.05 7.32 5.61
N ALA A 72 2.48 6.38 6.45
CA ALA A 72 1.95 5.02 6.46
C ALA A 72 0.47 5.00 6.89
N ILE A 73 0.11 5.76 7.93
CA ILE A 73 -1.29 5.92 8.36
C ILE A 73 -2.09 6.65 7.28
N ALA A 74 -1.53 7.70 6.70
CA ALA A 74 -2.17 8.47 5.63
C ALA A 74 -2.38 7.64 4.36
N GLY A 75 -1.53 6.63 4.08
CA GLY A 75 -1.73 5.66 3.00
C GLY A 75 -2.77 4.58 3.34
N TYR A 76 -2.83 4.14 4.60
CA TYR A 76 -3.81 3.15 5.05
C TYR A 76 -5.24 3.72 5.11
N LEU A 77 -5.40 4.99 5.48
CA LEU A 77 -6.71 5.64 5.61
C LEU A 77 -7.56 5.56 4.31
N PRO A 78 -7.04 5.91 3.11
CA PRO A 78 -7.75 5.73 1.85
C PRO A 78 -7.82 4.27 1.38
N PHE A 79 -6.89 3.39 1.79
CA PHE A 79 -6.98 1.97 1.44
C PHE A 79 -8.29 1.33 1.93
N VAL A 80 -8.78 1.68 3.13
CA VAL A 80 -10.01 1.11 3.69
C VAL A 80 -11.25 1.42 2.84
N PRO A 81 -11.57 2.68 2.49
CA PRO A 81 -12.65 2.99 1.55
C PRO A 81 -12.48 2.32 0.19
N SER A 82 -11.26 2.19 -0.33
CA SER A 82 -11.04 1.47 -1.59
C SER A 82 -11.53 0.01 -1.50
N CYS A 83 -11.22 -0.69 -0.41
CA CYS A 83 -11.75 -2.04 -0.18
C CYS A 83 -13.29 -2.10 -0.17
N VAL A 84 -13.95 -1.07 0.37
CA VAL A 84 -15.42 -0.97 0.38
C VAL A 84 -15.96 -0.85 -1.05
N PHE A 85 -15.40 0.04 -1.87
CA PHE A 85 -15.81 0.18 -3.27
C PHE A 85 -15.57 -1.10 -4.09
N ALA A 86 -14.50 -1.84 -3.81
CA ALA A 86 -14.27 -3.14 -4.43
C ALA A 86 -15.36 -4.16 -4.06
N ILE A 87 -15.75 -4.24 -2.78
CA ILE A 87 -16.84 -5.13 -2.31
C ILE A 87 -18.17 -4.75 -2.97
N ILE A 88 -18.48 -3.45 -3.02
CA ILE A 88 -19.69 -2.97 -3.70
C ILE A 88 -19.64 -3.34 -5.19
N GLY A 89 -18.50 -3.15 -5.86
CA GLY A 89 -18.33 -3.54 -7.27
C GLY A 89 -18.63 -5.02 -7.52
N VAL A 90 -18.20 -5.91 -6.63
CA VAL A 90 -18.48 -7.35 -6.71
C VAL A 90 -19.98 -7.65 -6.61
N GLN A 91 -20.73 -6.93 -5.78
CA GLN A 91 -22.19 -7.09 -5.67
C GLN A 91 -22.94 -6.72 -6.97
N TYR A 92 -22.33 -5.90 -7.81
CA TYR A 92 -22.88 -5.45 -9.10
C TYR A 92 -22.24 -6.15 -10.32
N GLY A 93 -21.57 -7.29 -10.11
CA GLY A 93 -21.09 -8.15 -11.20
C GLY A 93 -19.59 -8.02 -11.51
N LEU A 94 -18.79 -7.34 -10.70
CA LEU A 94 -17.33 -7.36 -10.85
C LEU A 94 -16.80 -8.81 -10.71
N GLY A 95 -16.05 -9.26 -11.71
CA GLY A 95 -15.53 -10.62 -11.79
C GLY A 95 -16.52 -11.67 -12.29
N ALA A 96 -17.75 -11.28 -12.66
CA ALA A 96 -18.71 -12.19 -13.29
C ALA A 96 -18.50 -12.23 -14.82
N TRP A 97 -18.85 -13.36 -15.43
CA TRP A 97 -18.97 -13.47 -16.89
C TRP A 97 -20.24 -12.75 -17.35
N ASP A 98 -20.23 -12.22 -18.58
CA ASP A 98 -21.40 -11.49 -19.11
C ASP A 98 -22.66 -12.38 -19.17
N SER A 99 -22.48 -13.70 -19.31
CA SER A 99 -23.55 -14.71 -19.28
C SER A 99 -24.25 -14.85 -17.92
N GLN A 100 -23.65 -14.36 -16.85
CA GLN A 100 -24.21 -14.42 -15.48
C GLN A 100 -25.05 -13.19 -15.14
N ILE A 101 -25.10 -12.21 -16.05
CA ILE A 101 -25.80 -10.95 -15.87
C ILE A 101 -27.16 -11.04 -16.56
N PRO A 102 -28.24 -10.49 -15.97
CA PRO A 102 -29.55 -10.53 -16.60
C PRO A 102 -29.54 -9.96 -18.03
N GLU A 103 -30.15 -10.71 -18.96
CA GLU A 103 -30.21 -10.32 -20.37
C GLU A 103 -30.81 -8.93 -20.55
N GLY A 104 -30.22 -8.12 -21.43
CA GLY A 104 -30.65 -6.74 -21.68
C GLY A 104 -30.22 -5.71 -20.63
N GLN A 105 -29.69 -6.11 -19.46
CA GLN A 105 -29.27 -5.19 -18.39
C GLN A 105 -27.75 -5.00 -18.29
N LEU A 106 -26.95 -5.68 -19.12
CA LEU A 106 -25.49 -5.64 -19.08
C LEU A 106 -24.91 -4.22 -19.04
N HIS A 107 -25.43 -3.31 -19.86
CA HIS A 107 -24.98 -1.93 -19.94
C HIS A 107 -25.21 -1.14 -18.63
N LEU A 108 -26.29 -1.44 -17.88
CA LEU A 108 -26.57 -0.81 -16.59
C LEU A 108 -25.61 -1.31 -15.51
N TYR A 109 -25.36 -2.62 -15.44
CA TYR A 109 -24.39 -3.22 -14.51
C TYR A 109 -22.95 -2.80 -14.82
N GLN A 110 -22.60 -2.68 -16.10
CA GLN A 110 -21.32 -2.14 -16.53
C GLN A 110 -21.15 -0.68 -16.10
N ALA A 111 -22.17 0.18 -16.30
CA ALA A 111 -22.10 1.57 -15.85
C ALA A 111 -21.90 1.68 -14.33
N ARG A 112 -22.68 0.91 -13.54
CA ARG A 112 -22.56 0.92 -12.07
C ARG A 112 -21.22 0.37 -11.58
N THR A 113 -20.74 -0.71 -12.19
CA THR A 113 -19.46 -1.30 -11.82
C THR A 113 -18.30 -0.38 -12.19
N LYS A 114 -18.28 0.16 -13.42
CA LYS A 114 -17.27 1.13 -13.86
C LYS A 114 -17.21 2.35 -12.94
N GLU A 115 -18.36 2.87 -12.50
CA GLU A 115 -18.41 3.98 -11.54
C GLU A 115 -17.70 3.62 -10.22
N ASN A 116 -18.04 2.48 -9.61
CA ASN A 116 -17.40 2.01 -8.38
C ASN A 116 -15.90 1.76 -8.57
N MET A 117 -15.49 1.27 -9.74
CA MET A 117 -14.08 1.05 -10.08
C MET A 117 -13.29 2.35 -10.22
N VAL A 118 -13.89 3.40 -10.80
CA VAL A 118 -13.26 4.72 -10.89
C VAL A 118 -13.04 5.30 -9.50
N TYR A 119 -14.02 5.18 -8.59
CA TYR A 119 -13.83 5.59 -7.19
C TYR A 119 -12.78 4.75 -6.47
N PHE A 120 -12.81 3.42 -6.66
CA PHE A 120 -11.78 2.52 -6.16
C PHE A 120 -10.39 2.97 -6.58
N GLU A 121 -10.19 3.20 -7.88
CA GLU A 121 -8.89 3.53 -8.47
C GLU A 121 -8.38 4.89 -8.00
N LEU A 122 -9.22 5.92 -7.95
CA LEU A 122 -8.82 7.25 -7.44
C LEU A 122 -8.32 7.19 -5.99
N ILE A 123 -9.06 6.49 -5.13
CA ILE A 123 -8.75 6.39 -3.71
C ILE A 123 -7.50 5.49 -3.51
N TYR A 124 -7.47 4.35 -4.20
CA TYR A 124 -6.32 3.44 -4.19
C TYR A 124 -5.05 4.13 -4.67
N PHE A 125 -5.13 4.96 -5.71
CA PHE A 125 -3.96 5.64 -6.26
C PHE A 125 -3.29 6.52 -5.21
N GLY A 126 -4.07 7.30 -4.47
CA GLY A 126 -3.58 8.08 -3.33
C GLY A 126 -2.98 7.21 -2.23
N ALA A 127 -3.65 6.10 -1.88
CA ALA A 127 -3.16 5.13 -0.89
C ALA A 127 -1.78 4.56 -1.26
N SER A 128 -1.64 4.15 -2.52
CA SER A 128 -0.43 3.55 -3.08
C SER A 128 0.74 4.53 -3.05
N LEU A 129 0.53 5.77 -3.51
CA LEU A 129 1.56 6.81 -3.48
C LEU A 129 2.05 7.11 -2.07
N LEU A 130 1.14 7.36 -1.12
CA LEU A 130 1.49 7.67 0.26
C LEU A 130 2.26 6.53 0.93
N THR A 131 1.84 5.28 0.67
CA THR A 131 2.52 4.09 1.18
C THR A 131 3.94 3.97 0.62
N LYS A 132 4.12 4.20 -0.68
CA LYS A 132 5.44 4.17 -1.34
C LYS A 132 6.34 5.34 -0.87
N PHE A 133 5.78 6.53 -0.67
CA PHE A 133 6.50 7.66 -0.06
C PHE A 133 6.98 7.31 1.36
N SER A 134 6.12 6.70 2.18
CA SER A 134 6.50 6.24 3.53
C SER A 134 7.67 5.24 3.48
N MET A 135 7.60 4.25 2.58
CA MET A 135 8.65 3.25 2.40
C MET A 135 9.97 3.89 1.97
N ALA A 136 9.94 4.79 0.98
CA ALA A 136 11.12 5.50 0.50
C ALA A 136 11.79 6.35 1.61
N LEU A 137 11.01 7.09 2.41
CA LEU A 137 11.55 7.85 3.55
C LEU A 137 12.16 6.94 4.62
N MET A 138 11.55 5.77 4.86
CA MET A 138 12.11 4.79 5.78
C MET A 138 13.47 4.27 5.30
N ILE A 139 13.62 4.00 4.00
CA ILE A 139 14.90 3.56 3.42
C ILE A 139 15.93 4.69 3.48
N LEU A 140 15.54 5.95 3.18
CA LEU A 140 16.42 7.11 3.29
C LEU A 140 17.00 7.28 4.69
N ARG A 141 16.20 7.04 5.73
CA ARG A 141 16.67 7.08 7.13
C ARG A 141 17.59 5.93 7.49
N LEU A 142 17.48 4.80 6.80
CA LEU A 142 18.37 3.65 7.00
C LEU A 142 19.68 3.81 6.24
N SER A 143 19.68 4.54 5.12
CA SER A 143 20.86 4.78 4.32
C SER A 143 21.68 5.96 4.87
N ASN A 144 22.96 5.73 5.18
CA ASN A 144 23.92 6.81 5.45
C ASN A 144 24.74 7.21 4.21
N GLU A 145 24.71 6.39 3.16
CA GLU A 145 25.47 6.62 1.93
C GLU A 145 24.72 7.53 0.95
N LYS A 146 25.41 8.58 0.48
CA LYS A 146 24.84 9.56 -0.46
C LYS A 146 24.35 8.93 -1.75
N LYS A 147 25.05 7.89 -2.25
CA LYS A 147 24.70 7.20 -3.50
C LYS A 147 23.28 6.64 -3.45
N TYR A 148 22.92 5.91 -2.39
CA TYR A 148 21.58 5.34 -2.24
C TYR A 148 20.52 6.42 -1.97
N SER A 149 20.88 7.48 -1.25
CA SER A 149 19.98 8.60 -1.03
C SER A 149 19.59 9.33 -2.32
N TYR A 150 20.54 9.57 -3.23
CA TYR A 150 20.23 10.16 -4.54
C TYR A 150 19.32 9.28 -5.39
N THR A 151 19.55 7.95 -5.39
CA THR A 151 18.68 7.00 -6.11
C THR A 151 17.24 7.04 -5.60
N ILE A 152 17.04 7.08 -4.28
CA ILE A 152 15.70 7.11 -3.68
C ILE A 152 15.02 8.48 -3.92
N TRP A 153 15.75 9.58 -3.82
CA TRP A 153 15.19 10.89 -4.19
C TRP A 153 14.77 10.93 -5.67
N GLY A 154 15.58 10.36 -6.56
CA GLY A 154 15.22 10.21 -7.97
C GLY A 154 13.96 9.37 -8.17
N SER A 155 13.80 8.28 -7.42
CA SER A 155 12.62 7.42 -7.51
C SER A 155 11.35 8.10 -6.98
N LEU A 156 11.46 8.94 -5.93
CA LEU A 156 10.38 9.78 -5.44
C LEU A 156 9.93 10.83 -6.47
N VAL A 157 10.88 11.51 -7.12
CA VAL A 157 10.58 12.50 -8.16
C VAL A 157 9.92 11.82 -9.36
N MET A 158 10.46 10.69 -9.82
CA MET A 158 9.88 9.91 -10.92
C MET A 158 8.44 9.49 -10.59
N MET A 159 8.20 8.98 -9.38
CA MET A 159 6.86 8.61 -8.93
C MET A 159 5.90 9.80 -8.92
N GLY A 160 6.34 10.96 -8.43
CA GLY A 160 5.52 12.19 -8.44
C GLY A 160 5.18 12.67 -9.85
N VAL A 161 6.13 12.63 -10.78
CA VAL A 161 5.92 13.02 -12.19
C VAL A 161 4.93 12.07 -12.88
N VAL A 162 5.12 10.76 -12.72
CA VAL A 162 4.20 9.77 -13.29
C VAL A 162 2.81 9.92 -12.68
N ALA A 163 2.72 10.13 -11.37
CA ALA A 163 1.45 10.29 -10.66
C ALA A 163 0.65 11.49 -11.12
N THR A 164 1.31 12.64 -11.24
CA THR A 164 0.69 13.88 -11.71
C THR A 164 0.25 13.76 -13.18
N GLY A 165 1.04 13.10 -14.02
CA GLY A 165 0.67 12.80 -15.41
C GLY A 165 -0.59 11.93 -15.51
N CYS A 166 -0.64 10.81 -14.77
CA CYS A 166 -1.79 9.92 -14.77
C CYS A 166 -3.06 10.60 -14.26
N LEU A 167 -2.99 11.34 -13.13
CA LEU A 167 -4.13 12.09 -12.60
C LEU A 167 -4.60 13.19 -13.55
N GLY A 168 -3.67 13.93 -14.15
CA GLY A 168 -4.00 14.98 -15.11
C GLY A 168 -4.76 14.45 -16.32
N VAL A 169 -4.37 13.29 -16.84
CA VAL A 169 -5.09 12.65 -17.93
C VAL A 169 -6.42 12.06 -17.46
N MET A 170 -6.49 11.43 -16.29
CA MET A 170 -7.74 10.86 -15.77
C MET A 170 -8.84 11.91 -15.61
N PHE A 171 -8.53 13.08 -15.03
CA PHE A 171 -9.50 14.18 -14.91
C PHE A 171 -9.71 14.96 -16.23
N GLY A 172 -8.69 14.99 -17.09
CA GLY A 172 -8.72 15.75 -18.35
C GLY A 172 -9.29 14.99 -19.55
N ASN A 173 -9.53 13.67 -19.45
CA ASN A 173 -9.94 12.87 -20.60
C ASN A 173 -11.39 13.12 -21.00
N CYS A 174 -12.29 13.17 -20.03
CA CYS A 174 -13.73 13.18 -20.25
C CYS A 174 -14.39 14.44 -19.66
N GLN A 175 -15.35 15.00 -20.39
CA GLN A 175 -16.14 16.17 -19.98
C GLN A 175 -17.64 15.89 -20.20
N PRO A 176 -18.47 15.87 -19.12
CA PRO A 176 -18.10 15.89 -17.69
C PRO A 176 -17.36 14.61 -17.25
N PHE A 177 -16.72 14.63 -16.07
CA PHE A 177 -15.98 13.47 -15.52
C PHE A 177 -16.82 12.18 -15.44
N GLN A 178 -18.14 12.34 -15.27
CA GLN A 178 -19.12 11.25 -15.27
C GLN A 178 -19.18 10.46 -16.58
N ALA A 179 -18.71 11.05 -17.68
CA ALA A 179 -18.61 10.38 -18.96
C ALA A 179 -17.53 9.27 -18.98
N THR A 180 -16.66 9.19 -17.98
CA THR A 180 -15.65 8.12 -17.83
C THR A 180 -16.30 6.75 -17.63
N TRP A 181 -17.42 6.67 -16.92
CA TRP A 181 -18.15 5.42 -16.69
C TRP A 181 -19.46 5.33 -17.48
N ASN A 182 -19.98 6.46 -17.96
CA ASN A 182 -21.18 6.53 -18.78
C ASN A 182 -20.96 7.45 -19.99
N GLU A 183 -20.43 6.86 -21.06
CA GLU A 183 -20.05 7.54 -22.30
C GLU A 183 -21.21 8.32 -22.96
N LYS A 184 -22.46 8.00 -22.64
CA LYS A 184 -23.64 8.72 -23.16
C LYS A 184 -23.80 10.11 -22.57
N LEU A 185 -23.30 10.36 -21.35
CA LEU A 185 -23.42 11.65 -20.64
C LEU A 185 -22.51 12.76 -21.17
N GLY A 186 -21.50 12.44 -21.99
CA GLY A 186 -20.49 13.44 -22.35
C GLY A 186 -19.51 12.97 -23.40
N TYR A 187 -18.52 13.81 -23.69
CA TYR A 187 -17.51 13.51 -24.69
C TYR A 187 -16.17 13.24 -24.01
N CYS A 188 -15.50 12.17 -24.44
CA CYS A 188 -14.14 11.86 -24.05
C CYS A 188 -13.20 12.17 -25.23
N ARG A 189 -12.09 12.85 -24.92
CA ARG A 189 -11.11 13.29 -25.91
C ARG A 189 -10.48 12.13 -26.67
N TRP A 190 -10.37 10.98 -26.01
CA TRP A 190 -9.88 9.72 -26.57
C TRP A 190 -10.99 8.65 -26.53
N PRO A 191 -11.84 8.58 -27.57
CA PRO A 191 -13.05 7.77 -27.55
C PRO A 191 -12.82 6.24 -27.54
N ASN A 192 -11.63 5.76 -27.92
CA ASN A 192 -11.31 4.33 -27.96
C ASN A 192 -10.43 3.85 -26.80
N SER A 193 -10.32 4.60 -25.70
CA SER A 193 -9.45 4.29 -24.56
C SER A 193 -7.95 4.11 -24.87
N GLN A 194 -7.50 4.07 -26.13
CA GLN A 194 -6.12 3.75 -26.53
C GLN A 194 -5.07 4.68 -25.93
N GLY A 195 -5.34 5.98 -25.92
CA GLY A 195 -4.42 6.94 -25.30
C GLY A 195 -4.33 6.75 -23.78
N TRP A 196 -5.43 6.38 -23.12
CA TRP A 196 -5.47 6.11 -21.69
C TRP A 196 -4.77 4.78 -21.36
N VAL A 197 -5.01 3.73 -22.16
CA VAL A 197 -4.35 2.42 -22.03
C VAL A 197 -2.84 2.55 -22.22
N ASN A 198 -2.38 3.27 -23.24
CA ASN A 198 -0.96 3.50 -23.48
C ASN A 198 -0.31 4.26 -22.32
N LEU A 199 -0.96 5.32 -21.82
CA LEU A 199 -0.45 6.06 -20.68
C LEU A 199 -0.41 5.21 -19.40
N SER A 200 -1.46 4.44 -19.14
CA SER A 200 -1.53 3.51 -18.01
C SER A 200 -0.44 2.43 -18.10
N TYR A 201 -0.11 1.97 -19.31
CA TYR A 201 1.00 1.04 -19.55
C TYR A 201 2.36 1.69 -19.19
N PHE A 202 2.65 2.88 -19.72
CA PHE A 202 3.89 3.59 -19.40
C PHE A 202 3.97 3.95 -17.91
N GLY A 203 2.87 4.40 -17.32
CA GLY A 203 2.78 4.74 -15.90
C GLY A 203 3.01 3.53 -15.00
N ALA A 204 2.34 2.41 -15.29
CA ALA A 204 2.52 1.16 -14.54
C ALA A 204 3.95 0.61 -14.67
N ALA A 205 4.54 0.64 -15.87
CA ALA A 205 5.92 0.23 -16.08
C ALA A 205 6.90 1.13 -15.30
N GLY A 206 6.72 2.45 -15.34
CA GLY A 206 7.54 3.40 -14.58
C GLY A 206 7.44 3.18 -13.07
N LEU A 207 6.24 2.97 -12.55
CA LEU A 207 6.02 2.68 -11.12
C LEU A 207 6.63 1.34 -10.71
N ALA A 208 6.56 0.30 -11.56
CA ALA A 208 7.19 -0.98 -11.29
C ALA A 208 8.72 -0.86 -11.19
N VAL A 209 9.35 -0.07 -12.08
CA VAL A 209 10.80 0.22 -12.01
C VAL A 209 11.16 0.90 -10.70
N VAL A 210 10.35 1.86 -10.26
CA VAL A 210 10.54 2.53 -8.97
C VAL A 210 10.44 1.55 -7.81
N ASP A 211 9.44 0.66 -7.82
CA ASP A 211 9.26 -0.35 -6.77
C ASP A 211 10.44 -1.31 -6.68
N TRP A 212 10.93 -1.81 -7.83
CA TRP A 212 12.11 -2.68 -7.86
C TRP A 212 13.36 -1.94 -7.38
N THR A 213 13.53 -0.69 -7.76
CA THR A 213 14.64 0.15 -7.28
C THR A 213 14.58 0.31 -5.76
N CYS A 214 13.39 0.60 -5.21
CA CYS A 214 13.16 0.73 -3.77
C CYS A 214 13.33 -0.60 -3.02
N ALA A 215 13.04 -1.75 -3.64
CA ALA A 215 13.21 -3.06 -3.03
C ALA A 215 14.68 -3.55 -3.07
N ILE A 216 15.41 -3.26 -4.14
CA ILE A 216 16.80 -3.69 -4.36
C ILE A 216 17.78 -2.82 -3.55
N THR A 217 17.53 -1.51 -3.43
CA THR A 217 18.41 -0.57 -2.70
C THR A 217 18.73 -1.03 -1.26
N PRO A 218 17.75 -1.34 -0.39
CA PRO A 218 18.03 -1.81 0.97
C PRO A 218 18.74 -3.17 1.00
N PHE A 219 18.55 -4.04 0.00
CA PHE A 219 19.29 -5.30 -0.08
C PHE A 219 20.80 -5.05 -0.19
N PHE A 220 21.23 -4.12 -1.06
CA PHE A 220 22.64 -3.76 -1.19
C PHE A 220 23.19 -3.05 0.06
N ILE A 221 22.41 -2.15 0.68
CA ILE A 221 22.80 -1.50 1.95
C ILE A 221 23.10 -2.55 3.03
N LEU A 222 22.27 -3.59 3.12
CA LEU A 222 22.38 -4.63 4.16
C LEU A 222 23.52 -5.61 3.92
N GLN A 223 23.98 -5.79 2.68
CA GLN A 223 25.12 -6.67 2.41
C GLN A 223 26.43 -6.09 2.97
N GLY A 224 26.58 -4.77 2.97
CA GLY A 224 27.76 -4.10 3.55
C GLY A 224 27.74 -3.99 5.08
N LEU A 225 26.60 -4.26 5.73
CA LEU A 225 26.43 -4.04 7.17
C LEU A 225 26.57 -5.34 7.95
N GLN A 226 27.52 -5.38 8.90
CA GLN A 226 27.78 -6.55 9.77
C GLN A 226 26.62 -6.76 10.77
N MET A 227 25.58 -7.47 10.34
CA MET A 227 24.44 -7.87 11.18
C MET A 227 24.43 -9.37 11.45
N PRO A 228 23.92 -9.82 12.62
CA PRO A 228 23.75 -11.24 12.89
C PRO A 228 22.76 -11.88 11.89
N PRO A 229 22.97 -13.15 11.50
CA PRO A 229 22.27 -13.79 10.39
C PRO A 229 20.75 -13.84 10.57
N ARG A 230 20.26 -14.02 11.81
CA ARG A 230 18.82 -13.98 12.13
C ARG A 230 18.19 -12.63 11.78
N LYS A 231 18.92 -11.54 12.07
CA LYS A 231 18.52 -10.17 11.73
C LYS A 231 18.60 -9.96 10.22
N LYS A 232 19.57 -10.53 9.53
CA LYS A 232 19.66 -10.42 8.06
C LYS A 232 18.45 -11.07 7.37
N LEU A 233 18.09 -12.30 7.76
CA LEU A 233 16.96 -13.04 7.20
C LEU A 233 15.63 -12.29 7.33
N SER A 234 15.34 -11.74 8.52
CA SER A 234 14.11 -10.99 8.73
C SER A 234 14.01 -9.72 7.86
N VAL A 235 15.12 -9.08 7.46
CA VAL A 235 15.01 -7.93 6.54
C VAL A 235 14.75 -8.43 5.12
N GLN A 236 15.42 -9.51 4.72
CA GLN A 236 15.20 -10.12 3.40
C GLN A 236 13.74 -10.54 3.19
N LEU A 237 13.07 -11.07 4.22
CA LEU A 237 11.64 -11.40 4.15
C LEU A 237 10.76 -10.16 3.94
N ILE A 238 11.06 -9.05 4.61
CA ILE A 238 10.32 -7.79 4.45
C ILE A 238 10.49 -7.24 3.04
N LEU A 239 11.72 -7.27 2.51
CA LEU A 239 12.01 -6.85 1.13
C LEU A 239 11.33 -7.76 0.10
N GLY A 240 11.28 -9.07 0.37
CA GLY A 240 10.57 -10.03 -0.46
C GLY A 240 9.08 -9.72 -0.60
N LEU A 241 8.41 -9.30 0.47
CA LEU A 241 6.99 -8.90 0.41
C LEU A 241 6.77 -7.69 -0.51
N GLY A 242 7.67 -6.70 -0.48
CA GLY A 242 7.62 -5.57 -1.40
C GLY A 242 7.82 -5.96 -2.86
N LEU A 243 8.74 -6.90 -3.14
CA LEU A 243 8.94 -7.45 -4.48
C LEU A 243 7.71 -8.20 -4.99
N ILE A 244 7.09 -9.03 -4.15
CA ILE A 244 5.86 -9.75 -4.53
C ILE A 244 4.73 -8.76 -4.84
N GLY A 245 4.59 -7.70 -4.02
CA GLY A 245 3.64 -6.62 -4.30
C GLY A 245 3.89 -5.94 -5.65
N SER A 246 5.16 -5.68 -5.99
CA SER A 246 5.50 -5.11 -7.30
C SER A 246 5.21 -6.05 -8.47
N VAL A 247 5.48 -7.35 -8.31
CA VAL A 247 5.11 -8.36 -9.34
C VAL A 247 3.61 -8.39 -9.57
N ALA A 248 2.79 -8.26 -8.51
CA ALA A 248 1.34 -8.13 -8.64
C ALA A 248 0.95 -6.93 -9.52
N GLY A 249 1.64 -5.79 -9.37
CA GLY A 249 1.45 -4.61 -10.22
C GLY A 249 1.79 -4.86 -11.70
N VAL A 250 2.83 -5.65 -11.99
CA VAL A 250 3.22 -6.02 -13.38
C VAL A 250 2.22 -6.99 -14.01
N VAL A 251 1.75 -7.99 -13.25
CA VAL A 251 0.75 -8.96 -13.71
C VAL A 251 -0.57 -8.28 -14.10
N ARG A 252 -0.86 -7.11 -13.54
CA ARG A 252 -2.03 -6.31 -13.88
C ARG A 252 -1.98 -5.68 -15.28
N ILE A 253 -0.79 -5.38 -15.80
CA ILE A 253 -0.59 -4.57 -17.01
C ILE A 253 -1.32 -5.14 -18.25
N PRO A 254 -1.27 -6.45 -18.57
CA PRO A 254 -1.98 -7.01 -19.71
C PRO A 254 -3.50 -6.81 -19.64
N PHE A 255 -4.06 -6.74 -18.43
CA PHE A 255 -5.50 -6.59 -18.26
C PHE A 255 -6.03 -5.20 -18.64
N PHE A 256 -5.16 -4.19 -18.74
CA PHE A 256 -5.56 -2.86 -19.20
C PHE A 256 -6.05 -2.84 -20.66
N MET A 257 -5.63 -3.81 -21.48
CA MET A 257 -6.13 -3.92 -22.86
C MET A 257 -7.64 -4.17 -22.93
N TYR A 258 -8.22 -4.79 -21.89
CA TYR A 258 -9.66 -5.07 -21.82
C TYR A 258 -10.50 -3.87 -21.33
N TYR A 259 -9.88 -2.74 -20.99
CA TYR A 259 -10.60 -1.48 -20.78
C TYR A 259 -10.99 -0.81 -22.10
N ASP A 260 -10.39 -1.22 -23.23
CA ASP A 260 -10.88 -0.85 -24.55
C ASP A 260 -12.10 -1.72 -24.89
N THR A 261 -13.27 -1.27 -24.43
CA THR A 261 -14.55 -1.94 -24.70
C THR A 261 -14.96 -1.88 -26.17
N ALA A 262 -14.30 -1.05 -27.00
CA ALA A 262 -14.52 -1.03 -28.44
C ALA A 262 -13.73 -2.16 -29.14
N ALA A 263 -12.52 -2.47 -28.64
CA ALA A 263 -11.71 -3.58 -29.15
C ALA A 263 -12.10 -4.95 -28.56
N HIS A 264 -12.51 -4.98 -27.29
CA HIS A 264 -12.89 -6.20 -26.57
C HIS A 264 -14.22 -6.01 -25.84
N PRO A 265 -15.37 -6.14 -26.53
CA PRO A 265 -16.69 -5.94 -25.91
C PRO A 265 -17.06 -7.06 -24.92
N ASP A 266 -16.51 -8.26 -25.11
CA ASP A 266 -16.92 -9.46 -24.37
C ASP A 266 -16.21 -9.59 -23.02
N ASN A 267 -16.99 -9.89 -21.97
CA ASN A 267 -16.52 -10.23 -20.62
C ASN A 267 -15.68 -9.15 -19.93
N THR A 268 -15.99 -7.89 -20.23
CA THR A 268 -15.27 -6.73 -19.68
C THR A 268 -15.23 -6.77 -18.14
N LEU A 269 -16.34 -7.13 -17.49
CA LEU A 269 -16.47 -7.18 -16.03
C LEU A 269 -15.60 -8.27 -15.38
N TYR A 270 -15.34 -9.36 -16.09
CA TYR A 270 -14.46 -10.44 -15.64
C TYR A 270 -13.00 -9.96 -15.58
N TYR A 271 -12.51 -9.33 -16.66
CA TYR A 271 -11.13 -8.81 -16.74
C TYR A 271 -10.90 -7.63 -15.78
N PHE A 272 -11.93 -6.84 -15.52
CA PHE A 272 -11.94 -5.82 -14.49
C PHE A 272 -11.75 -6.40 -13.09
N GLY A 273 -12.36 -7.56 -12.80
CA GLY A 273 -12.13 -8.29 -11.56
C GLY A 273 -10.66 -8.71 -11.37
N HIS A 274 -10.00 -9.18 -12.44
CA HIS A 274 -8.55 -9.47 -12.43
C HIS A 274 -7.72 -8.22 -12.15
N THR A 275 -8.09 -7.09 -12.73
CA THR A 275 -7.38 -5.84 -12.46
C THR A 275 -7.48 -5.46 -10.97
N ILE A 276 -8.66 -5.59 -10.36
CA ILE A 276 -8.88 -5.21 -8.95
C ILE A 276 -8.17 -6.16 -7.99
N ILE A 277 -8.26 -7.48 -8.18
CA ILE A 277 -7.64 -8.43 -7.24
C ILE A 277 -6.12 -8.21 -7.13
N TRP A 278 -5.44 -8.02 -8.26
CA TRP A 278 -4.00 -7.73 -8.28
C TRP A 278 -3.68 -6.37 -7.67
N THR A 279 -4.53 -5.36 -7.88
CA THR A 279 -4.38 -4.03 -7.27
C THR A 279 -4.46 -4.09 -5.75
N ILE A 280 -5.41 -4.86 -5.20
CA ILE A 280 -5.56 -5.03 -3.75
C ILE A 280 -4.41 -5.81 -3.16
N ILE A 281 -3.91 -6.84 -3.87
CA ILE A 281 -2.72 -7.59 -3.46
C ILE A 281 -1.49 -6.68 -3.42
N GLU A 282 -1.25 -5.86 -4.45
CA GLU A 282 -0.16 -4.87 -4.47
C GLU A 282 -0.26 -3.92 -3.26
N ALA A 283 -1.45 -3.35 -3.03
CA ALA A 283 -1.70 -2.41 -1.94
C ALA A 283 -1.45 -3.04 -0.56
N GLY A 284 -2.06 -4.20 -0.31
CA GLY A 284 -1.99 -4.89 0.97
C GLY A 284 -0.55 -5.28 1.28
N LEU A 285 0.15 -5.88 0.32
CA LEU A 285 1.56 -6.24 0.49
C LEU A 285 2.46 -5.02 0.69
N GLY A 286 2.18 -3.90 0.01
CA GLY A 286 2.88 -2.63 0.21
C GLY A 286 2.74 -2.09 1.64
N ILE A 287 1.52 -2.06 2.17
CA ILE A 287 1.23 -1.59 3.54
C ILE A 287 1.88 -2.53 4.57
N MET A 288 1.80 -3.85 4.34
CA MET A 288 2.44 -4.85 5.18
C MET A 288 3.97 -4.68 5.20
N ALA A 289 4.60 -4.60 4.02
CA ALA A 289 6.04 -4.43 3.88
C ALA A 289 6.53 -3.14 4.55
N CYS A 290 5.77 -2.04 4.41
CA CYS A 290 6.07 -0.78 5.05
C CYS A 290 5.99 -0.86 6.59
N SER A 291 5.09 -1.67 7.14
CA SER A 291 4.80 -1.73 8.58
C SER A 291 5.65 -2.72 9.38
N LEU A 292 6.31 -3.68 8.73
CA LEU A 292 7.12 -4.71 9.39
C LEU A 292 8.44 -4.24 10.04
N PRO A 293 9.18 -3.24 9.51
CA PRO A 293 10.48 -2.84 10.09
C PRO A 293 10.38 -2.30 11.52
N PRO A 294 9.42 -1.42 11.89
CA PRO A 294 9.21 -1.01 13.27
C PRO A 294 8.83 -2.18 14.19
N LEU A 295 7.99 -3.10 13.71
CA LEU A 295 7.52 -4.26 14.48
C LEU A 295 8.67 -5.17 14.89
N ARG A 296 9.60 -5.41 13.97
CA ARG A 296 10.79 -6.18 14.25
C ARG A 296 11.64 -5.57 15.36
N ALA A 297 11.80 -4.23 15.38
CA ALA A 297 12.56 -3.56 16.43
C ALA A 297 11.92 -3.80 17.81
N LEU A 298 10.59 -3.84 17.88
CA LEU A 298 9.84 -4.19 19.09
C LEU A 298 10.11 -5.62 19.53
N PHE A 299 9.94 -6.61 18.64
CA PHE A 299 10.16 -8.02 18.95
C PHE A 299 11.58 -8.29 19.44
N SER A 300 12.58 -7.67 18.81
CA SER A 300 13.97 -7.80 19.26
C SER A 300 14.15 -7.27 20.69
N ARG A 301 13.51 -6.15 21.07
CA ARG A 301 13.68 -5.54 22.39
C ARG A 301 12.94 -6.29 23.48
N ILE A 302 11.72 -6.78 23.21
CA ILE A 302 10.95 -7.60 24.16
C ILE A 302 11.69 -8.92 24.45
N TYR A 303 12.15 -9.60 23.40
CA TYR A 303 12.82 -10.90 23.55
C TYR A 303 14.17 -10.79 24.30
N HIS A 304 14.98 -9.77 24.01
CA HIS A 304 16.25 -9.56 24.72
C HIS A 304 16.04 -8.93 26.11
N GLY A 305 14.99 -8.12 26.30
CA GLY A 305 14.62 -7.53 27.60
C GLY A 305 14.15 -8.57 28.62
N SER A 306 13.51 -9.65 28.17
CA SER A 306 13.16 -10.79 29.03
C SER A 306 14.39 -11.62 29.41
N SER A 307 15.41 -11.72 28.54
CA SER A 307 16.63 -12.48 28.85
C SER A 307 17.59 -11.72 29.79
N ALA A 308 17.62 -10.39 29.72
CA ALA A 308 18.46 -9.56 30.61
C ALA A 308 17.97 -9.52 32.07
N LYS A 309 16.68 -9.81 32.34
CA LYS A 309 16.15 -9.87 33.71
C LYS A 309 16.46 -11.18 34.44
N SER A 310 16.85 -12.25 33.74
CA SER A 310 17.22 -13.53 34.36
C SER A 310 18.72 -13.65 34.70
N GLY A 311 19.57 -12.72 34.27
CA GLY A 311 21.02 -12.75 34.55
C GLY A 311 21.48 -11.91 35.74
N ALA A 312 20.61 -11.06 36.32
CA ALA A 312 20.98 -10.08 37.34
C ALA A 312 20.80 -10.56 38.80
N GLN A 313 20.45 -11.82 39.05
CA GLN A 313 20.18 -12.34 40.40
C GLN A 313 21.27 -13.26 40.99
N ASN A 314 22.38 -13.51 40.29
CA ASN A 314 23.40 -14.47 40.77
C ASN A 314 24.77 -13.88 41.16
N SER A 315 24.87 -12.59 41.48
CA SER A 315 26.14 -11.98 41.91
C SER A 315 26.08 -11.22 43.25
N VAL A 316 25.15 -11.55 44.15
CA VAL A 316 25.14 -11.03 45.53
C VAL A 316 24.79 -12.13 46.54
N SER A 317 25.72 -13.07 46.77
CA SER A 317 25.82 -13.78 48.05
C SER A 317 27.14 -14.54 48.13
N GLY A 318 28.12 -13.98 48.85
CA GLY A 318 29.36 -14.72 49.11
C GLY A 318 30.55 -13.91 49.59
N ARG A 319 30.40 -13.14 50.68
CA ARG A 319 31.44 -13.01 51.72
C ARG A 319 31.00 -12.10 52.87
N GLN A 320 30.61 -12.71 53.97
CA GLN A 320 30.68 -12.15 55.31
C GLN A 320 31.54 -13.11 56.14
N GLY A 321 32.48 -12.57 56.93
CA GLY A 321 33.13 -13.28 58.02
C GLY A 321 34.63 -12.97 58.16
N GLY A 322 34.98 -12.06 59.08
CA GLY A 322 36.37 -11.85 59.50
C GLY A 322 36.64 -10.52 60.22
N VAL A 323 36.26 -10.45 61.49
CA VAL A 323 36.55 -9.43 62.54
C VAL A 323 38.08 -9.24 62.66
N SER A 324 38.73 -8.10 62.96
CA SER A 324 38.67 -7.26 64.18
C SER A 324 39.82 -6.21 64.20
N HIS A 325 39.62 -5.05 64.86
CA HIS A 325 40.59 -4.16 65.55
C HIS A 325 41.79 -3.57 64.74
N SER A 326 42.24 -2.31 64.84
CA SER A 326 42.21 -1.29 65.90
C SER A 326 42.75 0.08 65.39
N SER A 327 42.24 1.15 66.02
CA SER A 327 42.88 2.42 66.45
C SER A 327 43.91 3.23 65.60
N PHE A 328 43.50 4.49 65.38
CA PHE A 328 44.22 5.77 65.55
C PHE A 328 45.08 6.40 64.41
N PRO A 329 45.13 7.75 64.36
CA PRO A 329 45.26 8.57 63.15
C PRO A 329 46.61 9.30 63.06
N TRP A 330 46.93 9.84 61.87
CA TRP A 330 47.86 10.96 61.75
C TRP A 330 47.35 11.99 60.73
N THR A 331 47.08 13.18 61.25
CA THR A 331 46.99 14.46 60.55
C THR A 331 48.39 14.97 60.18
N SER A 332 48.50 15.64 59.02
CA SER A 332 49.46 16.71 58.68
C SER A 332 49.49 16.83 57.15
N THR A 333 48.73 17.72 56.53
CA THR A 333 49.15 19.09 56.15
C THR A 333 50.44 19.12 55.33
N LYS A 334 50.35 19.47 54.04
CA LYS A 334 51.32 20.34 53.35
C LYS A 334 50.74 20.93 52.07
N THR A 335 50.79 22.25 52.06
CA THR A 335 50.57 23.23 51.00
C THR A 335 51.76 23.28 50.01
N PHE A 336 51.60 24.13 48.98
CA PHE A 336 52.48 24.48 47.85
C PHE A 336 52.34 23.58 46.63
N SER A 337 52.13 24.09 45.41
CA SER A 337 52.26 25.45 44.87
C SER A 337 51.36 25.63 43.65
#